data_AF-A0AAV5UGS6-F1
#
_entry.id   AF-A0AAV5UGS6-F1
#
_cell.length_a   1.000
_cell.length_b   1.000
_cell.length_c   1.000
_cell.angle_alpha   90.00
_cell.angle_beta   90.00
_cell.angle_gamma   90.00
#
_symmetry.space_group_name_H-M   'P 1'
#
loop_
_entity.id
_entity.type
_entity.pdbx_description
1 polymer ?
#
loop_
_entity_poly.entity_id
_entity_poly.type
_entity_poly.pdbx_seq_one_letter_code
_entity_poly.pdbx_strand_id
1 'polypeptide(L)'
;LSGETKAIDFVSRLCEAGTTGEARKAALNQALASLDSEYAARFSDLAIRKKELHETKYKYENLSDLAESLGHLQESIDDNRRQLKHSETSLTSTGNVLEYDAAKTRSHKLIQIITARIQYDRAKEALKDSDGEEPAKRLAYIVDLQNAHETLQTHLSTPASNSELEELKDGFLAWQGAALVFAIQQADYSKLHEIQKIYQSLARQDEFTGIFRRVCSTRLKDLDLSNIDSIQNLLSTLYREVEYILDHYLTVIRRFKDEKEASAILEKAVTEGLENLDLSAPLSSMVGEHEDPIALCASISTSFNDYNERILKDEGKAKFVELIGIIKDKALKSIEVPIRSSFTNIALNKLNGLELKGASHRQHVENLNTFLTETIQLLEDIIVQSTNLFGEQKAANAYKHAIERFLDNFSTKLKSWEYYKSSSGQMRSVDDIFMVCSSSGHIVHALQEMKRIAENDSYKLNLKPFTRFNTQCCDRILKRGAESVVERMKESVQSIKREETDDTHTRSLPLFSISPHEYMTNAAQDLLHLFHKFEQFFLDDNFINAFHVALKKKMEGDEILKSIIADISARVVAEFIETVGDVNTLRHSHAKQFLVDTTFLKDALFDLRYDNLEELTKQEEKLKKIVDDK
;
A
#
# COMPACT_ATOMS: atom_id res chain seq x y z
N LEU A 1 -24.76 -14.36 5.06
CA LEU A 1 -25.10 -12.96 4.75
C LEU A 1 -26.57 -12.74 5.11
N SER A 2 -26.82 -11.86 6.08
CA SER A 2 -28.15 -11.57 6.66
C SER A 2 -29.15 -11.10 5.60
N GLY A 3 -30.42 -11.49 5.73
CA GLY A 3 -31.48 -11.16 4.78
C GLY A 3 -31.68 -9.66 4.54
N GLU A 4 -31.27 -8.80 5.49
CA GLU A 4 -31.35 -7.35 5.39
C GLU A 4 -30.45 -6.76 4.28
N THR A 5 -29.27 -7.34 4.04
CA THR A 5 -28.33 -6.83 3.03
C THR A 5 -28.81 -7.12 1.61
N LYS A 6 -29.54 -8.23 1.41
CA LYS A 6 -30.14 -8.58 0.11
C LYS A 6 -31.36 -7.72 -0.22
N ALA A 7 -32.13 -7.30 0.78
CA ALA A 7 -33.30 -6.45 0.58
C ALA A 7 -32.91 -5.04 0.12
N ILE A 8 -31.83 -4.49 0.68
CA ILE A 8 -31.31 -3.16 0.30
C ILE A 8 -30.80 -3.18 -1.15
N ASP A 9 -30.04 -4.22 -1.53
CA ASP A 9 -29.51 -4.35 -2.89
C ASP A 9 -30.63 -4.55 -3.94
N PHE A 10 -31.72 -5.22 -3.58
CA PHE A 10 -32.90 -5.37 -4.42
C PHE A 10 -33.66 -4.04 -4.64
N VAL A 11 -33.82 -3.25 -3.58
CA VAL A 11 -34.45 -1.93 -3.66
C VAL A 11 -33.60 -0.97 -4.49
N SER A 12 -32.27 -1.00 -4.34
CA SER A 12 -31.35 -0.20 -5.16
C SER A 12 -31.48 -0.52 -6.66
N ARG A 13 -31.53 -1.80 -7.04
CA ARG A 13 -31.71 -2.21 -8.45
C ARG A 13 -33.08 -1.82 -9.03
N LEU A 14 -34.14 -1.81 -8.23
CA LEU A 14 -35.46 -1.31 -8.63
C LEU A 14 -35.48 0.21 -8.84
N CYS A 15 -34.67 0.95 -8.08
CA CYS A 15 -34.48 2.39 -8.24
C CYS A 15 -33.61 2.73 -9.47
N GLU A 16 -32.62 1.91 -9.79
CA GLU A 16 -31.70 2.10 -10.93
C GLU A 16 -32.33 1.76 -12.29
N ALA A 17 -33.35 0.90 -12.34
CA ALA A 17 -33.98 0.43 -13.59
C ALA A 17 -34.84 1.47 -14.37
N GLY A 18 -34.78 2.77 -14.02
CA GLY A 18 -35.47 3.84 -14.76
C GLY A 18 -36.98 3.97 -14.49
N THR A 19 -37.59 5.00 -15.08
CA THR A 19 -38.95 5.50 -14.76
C THR A 19 -40.09 4.84 -15.54
N THR A 20 -39.82 3.87 -16.42
CA THR A 20 -40.86 3.22 -17.24
C THR A 20 -41.42 1.96 -16.53
N GLY A 21 -42.75 1.85 -16.48
CA GLY A 21 -43.44 0.76 -15.76
C GLY A 21 -43.09 -0.64 -16.26
N GLU A 22 -42.69 -0.79 -17.53
CA GLU A 22 -42.30 -2.07 -18.12
C GLU A 22 -40.92 -2.56 -17.66
N ALA A 23 -39.94 -1.66 -17.53
CA ALA A 23 -38.60 -2.01 -17.05
C ALA A 23 -38.64 -2.49 -15.60
N ARG A 24 -39.42 -1.81 -14.75
CA ARG A 24 -39.66 -2.23 -13.36
C ARG A 24 -40.39 -3.58 -13.28
N LYS A 25 -41.37 -3.82 -14.16
CA LYS A 25 -42.10 -5.10 -14.22
C LYS A 25 -41.21 -6.26 -14.65
N ALA A 26 -40.30 -6.03 -15.60
CA ALA A 26 -39.32 -7.04 -16.03
C ALA A 26 -38.32 -7.36 -14.92
N ALA A 27 -37.78 -6.35 -14.25
CA ALA A 27 -36.88 -6.54 -13.10
C ALA A 27 -37.57 -7.26 -11.93
N LEU A 28 -38.84 -6.94 -11.65
CA LEU A 28 -39.65 -7.63 -10.65
C LEU A 28 -39.85 -9.10 -10.99
N ASN A 29 -40.22 -9.41 -12.25
CA ASN A 29 -40.43 -10.79 -12.69
C ASN A 29 -39.14 -11.63 -12.66
N GLN A 30 -38.00 -11.04 -13.02
CA GLN A 30 -36.71 -11.70 -12.94
C GLN A 30 -36.31 -12.00 -11.49
N ALA A 31 -36.55 -11.07 -10.59
CA ALA A 31 -36.33 -11.29 -9.16
C ALA A 31 -37.28 -12.33 -8.58
N LEU A 32 -38.54 -12.36 -9.01
CA LEU A 32 -39.53 -13.36 -8.61
C LEU A 32 -39.09 -14.76 -9.06
N ALA A 33 -38.64 -14.91 -10.32
CA ALA A 33 -38.14 -16.17 -10.84
C ALA A 33 -36.86 -16.65 -10.13
N SER A 34 -35.96 -15.71 -9.79
CA SER A 34 -34.76 -16.01 -9.00
C SER A 34 -35.12 -16.48 -7.59
N LEU A 35 -36.10 -15.82 -6.96
CA LEU A 35 -36.60 -16.18 -5.63
C LEU A 35 -37.28 -17.55 -5.65
N ASP A 36 -38.10 -17.83 -6.66
CA ASP A 36 -38.76 -19.14 -6.85
C ASP A 36 -37.73 -20.26 -7.04
N SER A 37 -36.65 -20.00 -7.79
CA SER A 37 -35.53 -20.92 -7.94
C SER A 37 -34.79 -21.17 -6.62
N GLU A 38 -34.52 -20.11 -5.84
CA GLU A 38 -33.88 -20.23 -4.51
C GLU A 38 -34.79 -21.00 -3.54
N TYR A 39 -36.11 -20.77 -3.57
CA TYR A 39 -37.09 -21.54 -2.79
C TYR A 39 -37.13 -23.00 -3.22
N ALA A 40 -37.17 -23.31 -4.52
CA ALA A 40 -37.16 -24.67 -5.03
C ALA A 40 -35.90 -25.43 -4.61
N ALA A 41 -34.73 -24.79 -4.69
CA ALA A 41 -33.46 -25.35 -4.22
C ALA A 41 -33.49 -25.62 -2.70
N ARG A 42 -34.00 -24.67 -1.91
CA ARG A 42 -34.14 -24.86 -0.45
C ARG A 42 -35.13 -25.96 -0.10
N PHE A 43 -36.25 -26.08 -0.80
CA PHE A 43 -37.21 -27.17 -0.59
C PHE A 43 -36.62 -28.53 -0.94
N SER A 44 -35.80 -28.61 -1.99
CA SER A 44 -35.03 -29.81 -2.35
C SER A 44 -34.05 -30.20 -1.25
N ASP A 45 -33.26 -29.25 -0.75
CA ASP A 45 -32.34 -29.46 0.38
C ASP A 45 -33.08 -29.90 1.66
N LEU A 46 -34.25 -29.31 1.93
CA LEU A 46 -35.08 -29.67 3.07
C LEU A 46 -35.66 -31.09 2.92
N ALA A 47 -36.01 -31.50 1.71
CA ALA A 47 -36.46 -32.86 1.43
C ALA A 47 -35.32 -33.89 1.61
N ILE A 48 -34.10 -33.57 1.16
CA ILE A 48 -32.90 -34.39 1.37
C ILE A 48 -32.63 -34.53 2.87
N ARG A 49 -32.57 -33.42 3.62
CA ARG A 49 -32.37 -33.44 5.08
C ARG A 49 -33.47 -34.18 5.82
N LYS A 50 -34.74 -34.05 5.39
CA LYS A 50 -35.85 -34.81 5.97
C LYS A 50 -35.65 -36.31 5.77
N LYS A 51 -35.19 -36.73 4.60
CA LYS A 51 -34.87 -38.14 4.31
C LYS A 51 -33.72 -38.65 5.17
N GLU A 52 -32.63 -37.89 5.28
CA GLU A 52 -31.49 -38.20 6.14
C GLU A 52 -31.90 -38.32 7.61
N LEU A 53 -32.77 -37.42 8.09
CA LEU A 53 -33.27 -37.44 9.46
C LEU A 53 -34.18 -38.66 9.71
N HIS A 54 -34.96 -39.09 8.70
CA HIS A 54 -35.76 -40.30 8.79
C HIS A 54 -34.90 -41.57 8.80
N GLU A 55 -33.85 -41.64 7.98
CA GLU A 55 -32.87 -42.72 8.02
C GLU A 55 -32.13 -42.76 9.37
N THR A 56 -31.80 -41.60 9.94
CA THR A 56 -31.18 -41.49 11.26
C THR A 56 -32.14 -41.95 12.37
N LYS A 57 -33.43 -41.60 12.27
CA LYS A 57 -34.47 -42.08 13.19
C LYS A 57 -34.61 -43.60 13.13
N TYR A 58 -34.63 -44.19 11.92
CA TYR A 58 -34.68 -45.64 11.74
C TYR A 58 -33.45 -46.34 12.34
N LYS A 59 -32.25 -45.76 12.19
CA LYS A 59 -31.04 -46.25 12.87
C LYS A 59 -31.17 -46.18 14.40
N TYR A 60 -31.82 -45.15 14.92
CA TYR A 60 -32.03 -44.97 16.36
C TYR A 60 -33.07 -45.95 16.92
N GLU A 61 -34.15 -46.22 16.17
CA GLU A 61 -35.14 -47.25 16.50
C GLU A 61 -34.49 -48.65 16.49
N ASN A 62 -33.68 -48.98 15.48
CA ASN A 62 -32.91 -50.22 15.47
C ASN A 62 -31.92 -50.32 16.64
N LEU A 63 -31.34 -49.20 17.09
CA LEU A 63 -30.49 -49.17 18.28
C LEU A 63 -31.28 -49.37 19.57
N SER A 64 -32.54 -48.92 19.62
CA SER A 64 -33.45 -49.20 20.73
C SER A 64 -33.83 -50.67 20.79
N ASP A 65 -34.15 -51.29 19.65
CA ASP A 65 -34.42 -52.73 19.55
C ASP A 65 -33.16 -53.56 19.88
N LEU A 66 -31.98 -53.07 19.50
CA LEU A 66 -30.70 -53.65 19.90
C LEU A 66 -30.48 -53.50 21.40
N ALA A 67 -30.84 -52.36 22.00
CA ALA A 67 -30.74 -52.15 23.45
C ALA A 67 -31.70 -53.05 24.23
N GLU A 68 -32.92 -53.29 23.72
CA GLU A 68 -33.87 -54.23 24.30
C GLU A 68 -33.40 -55.67 24.13
N SER A 69 -32.87 -56.03 22.96
CA SER A 69 -32.23 -57.32 22.72
C SER A 69 -31.00 -57.53 23.61
N LEU A 70 -30.20 -56.49 23.84
CA LEU A 70 -29.09 -56.48 24.78
C LEU A 70 -29.58 -56.60 26.22
N GLY A 71 -30.72 -56.00 26.57
CA GLY A 71 -31.38 -56.17 27.86
C GLY A 71 -31.81 -57.62 28.10
N HIS A 72 -32.46 -58.25 27.12
CA HIS A 72 -32.81 -59.68 27.18
C HIS A 72 -31.58 -60.60 27.19
N LEU A 73 -30.54 -60.25 26.43
CA LEU A 73 -29.24 -60.94 26.49
C LEU A 73 -28.62 -60.78 27.88
N GLN A 74 -28.73 -59.61 28.50
CA GLN A 74 -28.21 -59.35 29.83
C GLN A 74 -28.98 -60.12 30.90
N GLU A 75 -30.32 -60.17 30.82
CA GLU A 75 -31.14 -61.02 31.69
C GLU A 75 -30.81 -62.50 31.50
N SER A 76 -30.65 -62.96 30.25
CA SER A 76 -30.25 -64.33 29.92
C SER A 76 -28.83 -64.66 30.39
N ILE A 77 -27.91 -63.70 30.29
CA ILE A 77 -26.55 -63.82 30.82
C ILE A 77 -26.58 -63.85 32.36
N ASP A 78 -27.43 -63.04 33.00
CA ASP A 78 -27.56 -63.03 34.46
C ASP A 78 -28.20 -64.31 34.99
N ASP A 79 -29.19 -64.87 34.29
CA ASP A 79 -29.75 -66.18 34.59
C ASP A 79 -28.76 -67.31 34.31
N ASN A 80 -28.02 -67.26 33.19
CA ASN A 80 -26.91 -68.18 32.95
C ASN A 80 -25.82 -68.01 34.00
N ARG A 81 -25.54 -66.81 34.49
CA ARG A 81 -24.55 -66.54 35.55
C ARG A 81 -25.03 -67.05 36.90
N ARG A 82 -26.34 -67.00 37.17
CA ARG A 82 -26.95 -67.62 38.35
C ARG A 82 -26.89 -69.15 38.26
N GLN A 83 -27.19 -69.72 37.09
CA GLN A 83 -27.03 -71.16 36.82
C GLN A 83 -25.56 -71.59 36.88
N LEU A 84 -24.63 -70.78 36.34
CA LEU A 84 -23.19 -70.97 36.44
C LEU A 84 -22.69 -70.85 37.86
N LYS A 85 -23.21 -69.94 38.68
CA LYS A 85 -22.88 -69.89 40.12
C LYS A 85 -23.41 -71.12 40.86
N HIS A 86 -24.60 -71.61 40.49
CA HIS A 86 -25.16 -72.85 41.04
C HIS A 86 -24.36 -74.09 40.60
N SER A 87 -23.82 -74.09 39.37
CA SER A 87 -22.94 -75.16 38.87
C SER A 87 -21.48 -75.00 39.32
N GLU A 88 -20.97 -73.79 39.56
CA GLU A 88 -19.67 -73.53 40.20
C GLU A 88 -19.65 -74.07 41.63
N THR A 89 -20.76 -73.95 42.38
CA THR A 89 -20.89 -74.61 43.68
C THR A 89 -20.92 -76.14 43.59
N SER A 90 -21.14 -76.73 42.40
CA SER A 90 -21.04 -78.18 42.18
C SER A 90 -19.77 -78.62 41.42
N LEU A 91 -18.95 -77.68 40.92
CA LEU A 91 -17.77 -77.92 40.09
C LEU A 91 -16.51 -77.33 40.73
N THR A 92 -16.04 -77.95 41.81
CA THR A 92 -14.74 -77.67 42.45
C THR A 92 -13.51 -78.00 41.59
N SER A 93 -13.66 -78.35 40.30
CA SER A 93 -12.54 -78.77 39.42
C SER A 93 -12.13 -77.75 38.33
N THR A 94 -12.86 -76.64 38.13
CA THR A 94 -12.61 -75.66 37.04
C THR A 94 -11.60 -74.56 37.40
N GLY A 95 -11.35 -74.30 38.68
CA GLY A 95 -10.33 -73.34 39.14
C GLY A 95 -8.92 -73.72 38.67
N ASN A 96 -8.62 -75.01 38.66
CA ASN A 96 -7.35 -75.53 38.14
C ASN A 96 -7.20 -75.24 36.64
N VAL A 97 -8.26 -75.36 35.83
CA VAL A 97 -8.19 -75.14 34.38
C VAL A 97 -7.93 -73.68 34.03
N LEU A 98 -8.59 -72.74 34.73
CA LEU A 98 -8.37 -71.30 34.56
C LEU A 98 -6.98 -70.86 35.07
N GLU A 99 -6.50 -71.45 36.16
CA GLU A 99 -5.12 -71.27 36.62
C GLU A 99 -4.12 -71.84 35.61
N TYR A 100 -4.40 -73.00 35.00
CA TYR A 100 -3.58 -73.59 33.93
C TYR A 100 -3.57 -72.71 32.68
N ASP A 101 -4.70 -72.14 32.26
CA ASP A 101 -4.75 -71.22 31.11
C ASP A 101 -4.03 -69.91 31.42
N ALA A 102 -4.21 -69.34 32.60
CA ALA A 102 -3.48 -68.15 33.04
C ALA A 102 -1.97 -68.41 33.17
N ALA A 103 -1.56 -69.60 33.61
CA ALA A 103 -0.18 -70.05 33.66
C ALA A 103 0.38 -70.28 32.25
N LYS A 104 -0.40 -70.84 31.32
CA LYS A 104 -0.05 -71.03 29.92
C LYS A 104 0.13 -69.69 29.21
N THR A 105 -0.75 -68.71 29.43
CA THR A 105 -0.60 -67.35 28.88
C THR A 105 0.64 -66.67 29.46
N ARG A 106 0.91 -66.79 30.77
CA ARG A 106 2.13 -66.27 31.40
C ARG A 106 3.39 -66.93 30.83
N SER A 107 3.37 -68.25 30.64
CA SER A 107 4.46 -69.01 30.02
C SER A 107 4.70 -68.58 28.57
N HIS A 108 3.64 -68.39 27.78
CA HIS A 108 3.74 -67.90 26.40
C HIS A 108 4.38 -66.50 26.33
N LYS A 109 3.96 -65.59 27.23
CA LYS A 109 4.56 -64.26 27.35
C LYS A 109 6.05 -64.34 27.74
N LEU A 110 6.39 -65.21 28.69
CA LEU A 110 7.78 -65.40 29.12
C LEU A 110 8.65 -65.95 27.97
N ILE A 111 8.13 -66.91 27.20
CA ILE A 111 8.78 -67.46 26.01
C ILE A 111 8.99 -66.35 24.96
N GLN A 112 7.99 -65.51 24.70
CA GLN A 112 8.11 -64.37 23.77
C GLN A 112 9.21 -63.38 24.21
N ILE A 113 9.26 -63.05 25.51
CA ILE A 113 10.31 -62.16 26.06
C ILE A 113 11.70 -62.79 25.93
N ILE A 114 11.85 -64.07 26.28
CA ILE A 114 13.15 -64.76 26.21
C ILE A 114 13.63 -64.87 24.75
N THR A 115 12.74 -65.25 23.84
CA THR A 115 13.07 -65.35 22.41
C THR A 115 13.46 -63.99 21.84
N ALA A 116 12.69 -62.93 22.14
CA ALA A 116 13.00 -61.58 21.72
C ALA A 116 14.34 -61.08 22.30
N ARG A 117 14.66 -61.42 23.56
CA ARG A 117 15.94 -61.05 24.16
C ARG A 117 17.13 -61.75 23.50
N ILE A 118 17.00 -63.05 23.23
CA ILE A 118 18.03 -63.82 22.51
C ILE A 118 18.24 -63.26 21.10
N GLN A 119 17.16 -62.90 20.41
CA GLN A 119 17.24 -62.30 19.08
C GLN A 119 17.89 -60.91 19.11
N TYR A 120 17.55 -60.09 20.10
CA TYR A 120 18.17 -58.77 20.31
C TYR A 120 19.68 -58.88 20.53
N ASP A 121 20.12 -59.75 21.45
CA ASP A 121 21.54 -59.89 21.78
C ASP A 121 22.34 -60.45 20.58
N ARG A 122 21.78 -61.44 19.86
CA ARG A 122 22.39 -61.98 18.63
C ARG A 122 22.52 -60.96 17.51
N ALA A 123 21.47 -60.20 17.24
CA ALA A 123 21.50 -59.16 16.21
C ALA A 123 22.47 -58.03 16.58
N LYS A 124 22.59 -57.70 17.88
CA LYS A 124 23.55 -56.70 18.37
C LYS A 124 25.01 -57.17 18.23
N GLU A 125 25.30 -58.43 18.52
CA GLU A 125 26.64 -59.00 18.28
C GLU A 125 26.98 -59.04 16.79
N ALA A 126 26.05 -59.53 15.96
CA ALA A 126 26.23 -59.56 14.50
C ALA A 126 26.51 -58.17 13.92
N LEU A 127 25.85 -57.11 14.44
CA LEU A 127 26.09 -55.73 14.00
C LEU A 127 27.48 -55.19 14.39
N LYS A 128 28.05 -55.62 15.51
CA LYS A 128 29.42 -55.24 15.91
C LYS A 128 30.48 -55.84 15.00
N ASP A 129 30.23 -57.04 14.50
CA ASP A 129 31.16 -57.77 13.62
C ASP A 129 30.93 -57.46 12.13
N SER A 130 29.92 -56.65 11.79
CA SER A 130 29.45 -56.41 10.41
C SER A 130 30.21 -55.32 9.62
N ASP A 131 31.29 -54.77 10.15
CA ASP A 131 32.05 -53.71 9.44
C ASP A 131 32.70 -54.28 8.16
N GLY A 132 32.10 -53.95 7.01
CA GLY A 132 32.52 -54.41 5.67
C GLY A 132 31.64 -55.48 5.02
N GLU A 133 30.55 -55.93 5.67
CA GLU A 133 29.60 -56.88 5.07
C GLU A 133 28.64 -56.23 4.04
N GLU A 134 28.00 -57.08 3.21
CA GLU A 134 27.00 -56.65 2.23
C GLU A 134 25.83 -55.88 2.88
N PRO A 135 25.38 -54.75 2.28
CA PRO A 135 24.32 -53.89 2.84
C PRO A 135 23.01 -54.62 3.17
N ALA A 136 22.67 -55.68 2.43
CA ALA A 136 21.47 -56.48 2.64
C ALA A 136 21.50 -57.27 3.96
N LYS A 137 22.67 -57.82 4.35
CA LYS A 137 22.83 -58.54 5.61
C LYS A 137 22.75 -57.58 6.80
N ARG A 138 23.41 -56.43 6.67
CA ARG A 138 23.36 -55.37 7.69
C ARG A 138 21.93 -54.88 7.93
N LEU A 139 21.14 -54.68 6.87
CA LEU A 139 19.72 -54.34 6.99
C LEU A 139 18.93 -55.43 7.74
N ALA A 140 19.13 -56.71 7.42
CA ALA A 140 18.45 -57.81 8.10
C ALA A 140 18.72 -57.82 9.60
N TYR A 141 19.98 -57.61 10.02
CA TYR A 141 20.32 -57.53 11.45
C TYR A 141 19.68 -56.31 12.15
N ILE A 142 19.59 -55.16 11.49
CA ILE A 142 18.90 -53.97 12.06
C ILE A 142 17.40 -54.24 12.22
N VAL A 143 16.76 -54.88 11.23
CA VAL A 143 15.33 -55.25 11.28
C VAL A 143 15.06 -56.28 12.38
N ASP A 144 15.93 -57.28 12.54
CA ASP A 144 15.83 -58.25 13.64
C ASP A 144 15.96 -57.57 15.01
N LEU A 145 16.89 -56.61 15.14
CA LEU A 145 17.05 -55.80 16.36
C LEU A 145 15.78 -54.98 16.65
N GLN A 146 15.17 -54.38 15.63
CA GLN A 146 13.94 -53.60 15.76
C GLN A 146 12.75 -54.47 16.19
N ASN A 147 12.51 -55.60 15.51
CA ASN A 147 11.41 -56.52 15.83
C ASN A 147 11.54 -57.07 17.26
N ALA A 148 12.77 -57.41 17.66
CA ALA A 148 13.06 -57.84 19.01
C ALA A 148 12.81 -56.73 20.03
N HIS A 149 13.20 -55.49 19.71
CA HIS A 149 12.97 -54.32 20.57
C HIS A 149 11.47 -54.02 20.75
N GLU A 150 10.68 -54.01 19.68
CA GLU A 150 9.22 -53.78 19.74
C GLU A 150 8.51 -54.84 20.59
N THR A 151 8.92 -56.12 20.44
CA THR A 151 8.38 -57.23 21.24
C THR A 151 8.73 -57.08 22.72
N LEU A 152 9.97 -56.70 23.04
CA LEU A 152 10.42 -56.46 24.41
C LEU A 152 9.69 -55.26 25.04
N GLN A 153 9.49 -54.19 24.28
CA GLN A 153 8.82 -52.98 24.74
C GLN A 153 7.34 -53.23 25.07
N THR A 154 6.67 -54.11 24.32
CA THR A 154 5.26 -54.48 24.55
C THR A 154 5.06 -55.22 25.89
N HIS A 155 6.11 -55.83 26.43
CA HIS A 155 6.03 -56.70 27.61
C HIS A 155 6.78 -56.18 28.85
N LEU A 156 7.65 -55.18 28.71
CA LEU A 156 8.44 -54.62 29.80
C LEU A 156 7.93 -53.22 30.19
N SER A 157 7.71 -53.00 31.49
CA SER A 157 7.20 -51.72 32.02
C SER A 157 8.22 -50.57 32.00
N THR A 158 9.47 -50.85 31.64
CA THR A 158 10.55 -49.85 31.57
C THR A 158 10.99 -49.75 30.11
N PRO A 159 10.85 -48.59 29.44
CA PRO A 159 11.32 -48.45 28.06
C PRO A 159 12.84 -48.59 28.06
N ALA A 160 13.35 -49.59 27.35
CA ALA A 160 14.78 -49.68 27.09
C ALA A 160 15.20 -48.45 26.27
N SER A 161 16.39 -47.89 26.52
CA SER A 161 16.89 -46.73 25.77
C SER A 161 16.92 -47.06 24.27
N ASN A 162 16.07 -46.37 23.50
CA ASN A 162 15.95 -46.56 22.05
C ASN A 162 17.08 -45.84 21.27
N SER A 163 17.92 -45.03 21.93
CA SER A 163 18.90 -44.17 21.26
C SER A 163 19.89 -44.93 20.37
N GLU A 164 20.43 -46.05 20.84
CA GLU A 164 21.43 -46.83 20.06
C GLU A 164 20.83 -47.47 18.80
N LEU A 165 19.59 -47.96 18.86
CA LEU A 165 18.93 -48.54 17.69
C LEU A 165 18.63 -47.45 16.64
N GLU A 166 18.21 -46.28 17.09
CA GLU A 166 17.90 -45.15 16.23
C GLU A 166 19.18 -44.59 15.57
N GLU A 167 20.29 -44.48 16.29
CA GLU A 167 21.60 -44.10 15.72
C GLU A 167 22.08 -45.09 14.65
N LEU A 168 21.86 -46.39 14.86
CA LEU A 168 22.21 -47.43 13.87
C LEU A 168 21.35 -47.34 12.60
N LYS A 169 20.05 -47.04 12.76
CA LYS A 169 19.16 -46.78 11.61
C LYS A 169 19.61 -45.54 10.84
N ASP A 170 19.87 -44.43 11.54
CA ASP A 170 20.26 -43.16 10.93
C ASP A 170 21.59 -43.29 10.17
N GLY A 171 22.57 -43.98 10.75
CA GLY A 171 23.85 -44.26 10.11
C GLY A 171 23.72 -45.11 8.84
N PHE A 172 22.86 -46.12 8.84
CA PHE A 172 22.59 -46.94 7.65
C PHE A 172 21.83 -46.15 6.57
N LEU A 173 20.82 -45.37 6.98
CA LEU A 173 19.98 -44.59 6.08
C LEU A 173 20.71 -43.38 5.48
N ALA A 174 21.74 -42.82 6.14
CA ALA A 174 22.53 -41.73 5.58
C ALA A 174 23.13 -42.07 4.21
N TRP A 175 23.64 -43.29 4.04
CA TRP A 175 24.18 -43.77 2.75
C TRP A 175 23.07 -43.96 1.70
N GLN A 176 21.94 -44.55 2.11
CA GLN A 176 20.76 -44.73 1.25
C GLN A 176 20.09 -43.40 0.88
N GLY A 177 20.18 -42.38 1.73
CA GLY A 177 19.65 -41.04 1.48
C GLY A 177 20.31 -40.39 0.27
N ALA A 178 21.63 -40.54 0.09
CA ALA A 178 22.32 -40.05 -1.10
C ALA A 178 21.86 -40.78 -2.37
N ALA A 179 21.72 -42.11 -2.30
CA ALA A 179 21.19 -42.91 -3.41
C ALA A 179 19.74 -42.54 -3.76
N LEU A 180 18.92 -42.22 -2.75
CA LEU A 180 17.55 -41.77 -2.91
C LEU A 180 17.49 -40.42 -3.65
N VAL A 181 18.35 -39.46 -3.29
CA VAL A 181 18.42 -38.17 -4.00
C VAL A 181 18.66 -38.36 -5.50
N PHE A 182 19.65 -39.19 -5.88
CA PHE A 182 19.93 -39.47 -7.29
C PHE A 182 18.76 -40.18 -7.98
N ALA A 183 18.14 -41.16 -7.32
CA ALA A 183 17.00 -41.90 -7.88
C ALA A 183 15.79 -40.98 -8.10
N ILE A 184 15.55 -40.02 -7.19
CA ILE A 184 14.50 -38.99 -7.32
C ILE A 184 14.78 -38.10 -8.53
N GLN A 185 16.03 -37.61 -8.68
CA GLN A 185 16.41 -36.72 -9.79
C GLN A 185 16.35 -37.39 -11.17
N GLN A 186 16.61 -38.69 -11.25
CA GLN A 186 16.58 -39.45 -12.51
C GLN A 186 15.21 -40.09 -12.79
N ALA A 187 14.24 -39.96 -11.87
CA ALA A 187 12.97 -40.68 -11.91
C ALA A 187 13.15 -42.22 -12.10
N ASP A 188 14.16 -42.81 -11.45
CA ASP A 188 14.43 -44.25 -11.50
C ASP A 188 13.46 -44.99 -10.57
N TYR A 189 12.29 -45.34 -11.11
CA TYR A 189 11.22 -45.99 -10.35
C TYR A 189 11.63 -47.34 -9.75
N SER A 190 12.52 -48.10 -10.41
CA SER A 190 12.97 -49.40 -9.91
C SER A 190 13.75 -49.22 -8.62
N LYS A 191 14.75 -48.34 -8.66
CA LYS A 191 15.61 -48.04 -7.51
C LYS A 191 14.86 -47.30 -6.41
N LEU A 192 13.92 -46.43 -6.75
CA LEU A 192 13.04 -45.77 -5.77
C LEU A 192 12.19 -46.76 -4.99
N HIS A 193 11.65 -47.78 -5.66
CA HIS A 193 10.83 -48.80 -4.99
C HIS A 193 11.67 -49.74 -4.11
N GLU A 194 12.89 -50.07 -4.53
CA GLU A 194 13.86 -50.80 -3.69
C GLU A 194 14.20 -50.00 -2.42
N ILE A 195 14.55 -48.72 -2.56
CA ILE A 195 14.87 -47.85 -1.43
C ILE A 195 13.64 -47.64 -0.54
N GLN A 196 12.45 -47.48 -1.11
CA GLN A 196 11.22 -47.36 -0.32
C GLN A 196 11.01 -48.58 0.59
N LYS A 197 11.25 -49.80 0.10
CA LYS A 197 11.13 -51.02 0.91
C LYS A 197 12.10 -51.02 2.09
N ILE A 198 13.32 -50.50 1.91
CA ILE A 198 14.32 -50.35 2.98
C ILE A 198 13.82 -49.38 4.05
N TYR A 199 13.30 -48.21 3.65
CA TYR A 199 12.74 -47.24 4.61
C TYR A 199 11.48 -47.78 5.30
N GLN A 200 10.65 -48.57 4.60
CA GLN A 200 9.49 -49.23 5.19
C GLN A 200 9.88 -50.30 6.21
N SER A 201 10.89 -51.12 5.93
CA SER A 201 11.35 -52.16 6.86
C SER A 201 11.96 -51.61 8.15
N LEU A 202 12.45 -50.36 8.11
CA LEU A 202 13.02 -49.65 9.25
C LEU A 202 12.02 -48.71 9.96
N ALA A 203 10.75 -48.73 9.55
CA ALA A 203 9.70 -47.83 10.03
C ALA A 203 10.06 -46.33 9.91
N ARG A 204 10.71 -45.94 8.80
CA ARG A 204 11.19 -44.58 8.48
C ARG A 204 10.52 -43.95 7.26
N GLN A 205 9.23 -44.24 7.05
CA GLN A 205 8.50 -43.76 5.87
C GLN A 205 8.44 -42.23 5.76
N ASP A 206 8.45 -41.52 6.90
CA ASP A 206 8.44 -40.05 6.95
C ASP A 206 9.78 -39.43 6.54
N GLU A 207 10.89 -40.12 6.74
CA GLU A 207 12.21 -39.66 6.26
C GLU A 207 12.33 -39.82 4.75
N PHE A 208 11.81 -40.93 4.21
CA PHE A 208 11.74 -41.15 2.77
C PHE A 208 10.99 -40.01 2.06
N THR A 209 9.82 -39.61 2.59
CA THR A 209 9.05 -38.47 2.06
C THR A 209 9.73 -37.13 2.35
N GLY A 210 10.39 -37.00 3.51
CA GLY A 210 11.18 -35.81 3.87
C GLY A 210 12.34 -35.53 2.91
N ILE A 211 12.93 -36.56 2.30
CA ILE A 211 14.01 -36.40 1.31
C ILE A 211 13.49 -35.78 0.01
N PHE A 212 12.27 -36.11 -0.45
CA PHE A 212 11.66 -35.43 -1.60
C PHE A 212 11.56 -33.92 -1.38
N ARG A 213 11.13 -33.50 -0.19
CA ARG A 213 11.06 -32.10 0.19
C ARG A 213 12.43 -31.43 0.14
N ARG A 214 13.46 -32.07 0.70
CA ARG A 214 14.85 -31.55 0.66
C ARG A 214 15.38 -31.42 -0.77
N VAL A 215 15.15 -32.41 -1.63
CA VAL A 215 15.61 -32.35 -3.04
C VAL A 215 14.99 -31.17 -3.76
N CYS A 216 13.67 -30.97 -3.63
CA CYS A 216 12.97 -29.88 -4.27
C CYS A 216 13.40 -28.51 -3.72
N SER A 217 13.52 -28.37 -2.39
CA SER A 217 13.93 -27.11 -1.77
C SER A 217 15.37 -26.72 -2.14
N THR A 218 16.29 -27.68 -2.16
CA THR A 218 17.70 -27.45 -2.52
C THR A 218 17.83 -27.04 -3.99
N ARG A 219 17.04 -27.65 -4.89
CA ARG A 219 17.04 -27.29 -6.31
C ARG A 219 16.64 -25.84 -6.57
N LEU A 220 15.65 -25.32 -5.84
CA LEU A 220 15.27 -23.91 -5.93
C LEU A 220 16.31 -23.00 -5.27
N LYS A 221 16.85 -23.41 -4.12
CA LYS A 221 17.85 -22.64 -3.38
C LYS A 221 19.13 -22.45 -4.19
N ASP A 222 19.57 -23.48 -4.90
CA ASP A 222 20.82 -23.51 -5.67
C ASP A 222 20.60 -23.12 -7.14
N LEU A 223 19.44 -22.53 -7.47
CA LEU A 223 19.15 -22.05 -8.82
C LEU A 223 20.10 -20.91 -9.19
N ASP A 224 20.88 -21.13 -10.25
CA ASP A 224 21.80 -20.12 -10.76
C ASP A 224 21.03 -19.04 -11.54
N LEU A 225 21.06 -17.81 -11.01
CA LEU A 225 20.42 -16.63 -11.59
C LEU A 225 21.46 -15.61 -12.10
N SER A 226 22.76 -15.93 -12.10
CA SER A 226 23.81 -14.93 -12.36
C SER A 226 23.90 -14.46 -13.81
N ASN A 227 23.44 -15.27 -14.77
CA ASN A 227 23.60 -15.03 -16.21
C ASN A 227 22.31 -14.54 -16.89
N ILE A 228 21.37 -13.99 -16.10
CA ILE A 228 20.09 -13.50 -16.63
C ILE A 228 20.21 -12.01 -16.91
N ASP A 229 19.74 -11.60 -18.09
CA ASP A 229 19.89 -10.26 -18.68
C ASP A 229 18.70 -9.32 -18.40
N SER A 230 17.56 -9.84 -17.96
CA SER A 230 16.36 -9.04 -17.68
C SER A 230 15.50 -9.61 -16.55
N ILE A 231 14.71 -8.74 -15.90
CA ILE A 231 13.80 -9.14 -14.82
C ILE A 231 12.72 -10.08 -15.35
N GLN A 232 12.24 -9.87 -16.57
CA GLN A 232 11.23 -10.72 -17.21
C GLN A 232 11.77 -12.14 -17.44
N ASN A 233 13.02 -12.27 -17.91
CA ASN A 233 13.67 -13.56 -18.08
C ASN A 233 13.98 -14.24 -16.73
N LEU A 234 14.27 -13.45 -15.69
CA LEU A 234 14.49 -13.96 -14.33
C LEU A 234 13.20 -14.55 -13.77
N LEU A 235 12.11 -13.79 -13.82
CA LEU A 235 10.80 -14.26 -13.38
C LEU A 235 10.35 -15.47 -14.20
N SER A 236 10.52 -15.45 -15.52
CA SER A 236 10.18 -16.57 -16.40
C SER A 236 10.97 -17.84 -16.06
N THR A 237 12.26 -17.71 -15.73
CA THR A 237 13.11 -18.82 -15.30
C THR A 237 12.63 -19.41 -13.98
N LEU A 238 12.34 -18.56 -12.98
CA LEU A 238 11.80 -19.00 -11.68
C LEU A 238 10.48 -19.75 -11.83
N TYR A 239 9.58 -19.18 -12.62
CA TYR A 239 8.29 -19.78 -12.92
C TYR A 239 8.41 -21.13 -13.62
N ARG A 240 9.27 -21.23 -14.63
CA ARG A 240 9.54 -22.50 -15.32
C ARG A 240 10.14 -23.54 -14.38
N GLU A 241 11.00 -23.12 -13.46
CA GLU A 241 11.63 -24.05 -12.51
C GLU A 241 10.62 -24.58 -11.48
N VAL A 242 9.74 -23.71 -10.97
CA VAL A 242 8.64 -24.13 -10.09
C VAL A 242 7.66 -25.05 -10.83
N GLU A 243 7.27 -24.72 -12.06
CA GLU A 243 6.47 -25.61 -12.90
C GLU A 243 7.15 -26.96 -13.11
N TYR A 244 8.46 -26.98 -13.41
CA TYR A 244 9.21 -28.21 -13.59
C TYR A 244 9.19 -29.06 -12.32
N ILE A 245 9.45 -28.47 -11.15
CA ILE A 245 9.42 -29.18 -9.86
C ILE A 245 8.05 -29.79 -9.62
N LEU A 246 7.00 -29.01 -9.88
CA LEU A 246 5.63 -29.43 -9.65
C LEU A 246 5.19 -30.50 -10.65
N ASP A 247 5.54 -30.43 -11.92
CA ASP A 247 5.14 -31.44 -12.90
C ASP A 247 5.98 -32.73 -12.75
N HIS A 248 7.30 -32.59 -12.65
CA HIS A 248 8.23 -33.70 -12.59
C HIS A 248 8.13 -34.46 -11.27
N TYR A 249 8.34 -33.78 -10.13
CA TYR A 249 8.39 -34.47 -8.84
C TYR A 249 7.01 -34.91 -8.34
N LEU A 250 5.92 -34.25 -8.76
CA LEU A 250 4.57 -34.75 -8.45
C LEU A 250 4.32 -36.07 -9.15
N THR A 251 4.76 -36.22 -10.40
CA THR A 251 4.65 -37.48 -11.14
C THR A 251 5.42 -38.61 -10.43
N VAL A 252 6.60 -38.30 -9.88
CA VAL A 252 7.41 -39.26 -9.13
C VAL A 252 6.76 -39.62 -7.78
N ILE A 253 6.35 -38.64 -6.98
CA ILE A 253 5.79 -38.86 -5.64
C ILE A 253 4.44 -39.57 -5.69
N ARG A 254 3.60 -39.30 -6.71
CA ARG A 254 2.30 -39.96 -6.92
C ARG A 254 2.39 -41.48 -7.07
N ARG A 255 3.58 -42.04 -7.33
CA ARG A 255 3.81 -43.49 -7.34
C ARG A 255 3.86 -44.10 -5.93
N PHE A 256 4.08 -43.27 -4.91
CA PHE A 256 4.33 -43.70 -3.54
C PHE A 256 3.30 -43.16 -2.55
N LYS A 257 2.69 -42.00 -2.85
CA LYS A 257 1.69 -41.32 -2.03
C LYS A 257 0.47 -40.94 -2.86
N ASP A 258 -0.66 -40.73 -2.18
CA ASP A 258 -1.84 -40.19 -2.85
C ASP A 258 -1.61 -38.75 -3.34
N GLU A 259 -2.50 -38.27 -4.21
CA GLU A 259 -2.34 -36.96 -4.84
C GLU A 259 -2.36 -35.79 -3.84
N LYS A 260 -3.13 -35.92 -2.75
CA LYS A 260 -3.28 -34.87 -1.76
C LYS A 260 -2.02 -34.73 -0.91
N GLU A 261 -1.49 -35.85 -0.43
CA GLU A 261 -0.22 -35.90 0.32
C GLU A 261 0.96 -35.48 -0.57
N ALA A 262 1.02 -35.95 -1.81
CA ALA A 262 2.08 -35.60 -2.74
C ALA A 262 2.13 -34.09 -3.02
N SER A 263 0.97 -33.49 -3.25
CA SER A 263 0.85 -32.05 -3.50
C SER A 263 1.27 -31.24 -2.27
N ALA A 264 0.84 -31.62 -1.07
CA ALA A 264 1.20 -30.93 0.18
C ALA A 264 2.71 -30.98 0.47
N ILE A 265 3.38 -32.10 0.18
CA ILE A 265 4.83 -32.24 0.34
C ILE A 265 5.56 -31.26 -0.59
N LEU A 266 5.15 -31.17 -1.85
CA LEU A 266 5.78 -30.31 -2.84
C LEU A 266 5.51 -28.84 -2.59
N GLU A 267 4.28 -28.48 -2.23
CA GLU A 267 3.93 -27.10 -1.88
C GLU A 267 4.80 -26.57 -0.74
N LYS A 268 4.98 -27.38 0.31
CA LYS A 268 5.87 -27.06 1.41
C LYS A 268 7.33 -26.95 0.96
N ALA A 269 7.78 -27.86 0.10
CA ALA A 269 9.15 -27.86 -0.41
C ALA A 269 9.48 -26.64 -1.29
N VAL A 270 8.54 -26.27 -2.17
CA VAL A 270 8.65 -25.10 -3.04
C VAL A 270 8.64 -23.84 -2.18
N THR A 271 7.74 -23.74 -1.20
CA THR A 271 7.69 -22.60 -0.27
C THR A 271 9.04 -22.41 0.44
N GLU A 272 9.62 -23.47 1.00
CA GLU A 272 10.92 -23.39 1.68
C GLU A 272 12.09 -23.09 0.74
N GLY A 273 12.08 -23.65 -0.46
CA GLY A 273 13.08 -23.35 -1.49
C GLY A 273 13.02 -21.88 -1.88
N LEU A 274 11.81 -21.37 -2.14
CA LEU A 274 11.57 -19.97 -2.47
C LEU A 274 11.92 -19.06 -1.30
N GLU A 275 11.65 -19.41 -0.05
CA GLU A 275 12.03 -18.61 1.13
C GLU A 275 13.55 -18.47 1.29
N ASN A 276 14.32 -19.51 0.93
CA ASN A 276 15.77 -19.53 1.04
C ASN A 276 16.51 -18.98 -0.19
N LEU A 277 15.84 -18.83 -1.33
CA LEU A 277 16.42 -18.28 -2.56
C LEU A 277 16.75 -16.78 -2.43
N ASP A 278 17.98 -16.36 -2.68
CA ASP A 278 18.30 -14.93 -2.65
C ASP A 278 18.02 -14.27 -4.01
N LEU A 279 17.01 -13.39 -4.05
CA LEU A 279 16.68 -12.57 -5.23
C LEU A 279 17.21 -11.13 -5.13
N SER A 280 17.76 -10.75 -3.98
CA SER A 280 18.07 -9.34 -3.69
C SER A 280 19.20 -8.80 -4.57
N ALA A 281 20.31 -9.54 -4.67
CA ALA A 281 21.45 -9.16 -5.50
C ALA A 281 21.12 -9.07 -7.01
N PRO A 282 20.56 -10.11 -7.67
CA PRO A 282 20.30 -10.05 -9.11
C PRO A 282 19.26 -8.97 -9.47
N LEU A 283 18.17 -8.88 -8.70
CA LEU A 283 17.14 -7.87 -8.96
C LEU A 283 17.63 -6.45 -8.70
N SER A 284 18.46 -6.23 -7.68
CA SER A 284 19.02 -4.91 -7.42
C SER A 284 19.96 -4.44 -8.53
N SER A 285 20.77 -5.34 -9.12
CA SER A 285 21.63 -4.99 -10.27
C SER A 285 20.78 -4.60 -11.48
N MET A 286 19.78 -5.42 -11.81
CA MET A 286 18.90 -5.20 -12.96
C MET A 286 18.10 -3.90 -12.85
N VAL A 287 17.59 -3.56 -11.65
CA VAL A 287 16.88 -2.28 -11.44
C VAL A 287 17.84 -1.10 -11.52
N GLY A 288 19.07 -1.24 -11.01
CA GLY A 288 20.08 -0.18 -11.02
C GLY A 288 20.63 0.13 -12.42
N GLU A 289 20.68 -0.85 -13.31
CA GLU A 289 21.14 -0.72 -14.70
C GLU A 289 20.05 -0.19 -15.66
N HIS A 290 18.79 -0.20 -15.24
CA HIS A 290 17.68 0.21 -16.09
C HIS A 290 17.52 1.74 -16.15
N GLU A 291 17.49 2.31 -17.36
CA GLU A 291 17.42 3.77 -17.56
C GLU A 291 16.08 4.38 -17.10
N ASP A 292 14.97 3.68 -17.35
CA ASP A 292 13.62 4.14 -17.00
C ASP A 292 12.94 3.23 -15.95
N PRO A 293 12.98 3.58 -14.66
CA PRO A 293 12.36 2.77 -13.62
C PRO A 293 10.82 2.76 -13.68
N ILE A 294 10.19 3.72 -14.36
CA ILE A 294 8.72 3.79 -14.50
C ILE A 294 8.26 2.74 -15.51
N ALA A 295 8.88 2.71 -16.69
CA ALA A 295 8.63 1.66 -17.69
C ALA A 295 8.99 0.27 -17.15
N LEU A 296 10.05 0.16 -16.34
CA LEU A 296 10.40 -1.10 -15.68
C LEU A 296 9.27 -1.59 -14.76
N CYS A 297 8.68 -0.73 -13.93
CA CYS A 297 7.57 -1.11 -13.05
C CYS A 297 6.37 -1.63 -13.83
N ALA A 298 6.00 -0.94 -14.91
CA ALA A 298 4.92 -1.38 -15.80
C ALA A 298 5.22 -2.76 -16.40
N SER A 299 6.46 -2.97 -16.88
CA SER A 299 6.86 -4.23 -17.48
C SER A 299 6.88 -5.41 -16.50
N ILE A 300 7.34 -5.19 -15.26
CA ILE A 300 7.28 -6.20 -14.19
C ILE A 300 5.82 -6.53 -13.86
N SER A 301 4.96 -5.50 -13.73
CA SER A 301 3.53 -5.70 -13.45
C SER A 301 2.85 -6.52 -14.53
N THR A 302 3.10 -6.23 -15.81
CA THR A 302 2.59 -7.01 -16.94
C THR A 302 3.09 -8.44 -16.88
N SER A 303 4.38 -8.67 -16.60
CA SER A 303 4.96 -10.02 -16.51
C SER A 303 4.27 -10.88 -15.43
N PHE A 304 3.94 -10.28 -14.27
CA PHE A 304 3.19 -10.98 -13.22
C PHE A 304 1.76 -11.30 -13.65
N ASN A 305 1.09 -10.38 -14.34
CA ASN A 305 -0.29 -10.57 -14.78
C ASN A 305 -0.40 -11.61 -15.90
N ASP A 306 0.46 -11.52 -16.92
CA ASP A 306 0.50 -12.47 -18.04
C ASP A 306 0.70 -13.90 -17.54
N TYR A 307 1.59 -14.08 -16.56
CA TYR A 307 1.87 -15.39 -16.00
C TYR A 307 0.72 -15.91 -15.14
N ASN A 308 0.13 -15.06 -14.29
CA ASN A 308 -1.07 -15.41 -13.51
C ASN A 308 -2.23 -15.84 -14.42
N GLU A 309 -2.50 -15.10 -15.49
CA GLU A 309 -3.53 -15.47 -16.45
C GLU A 309 -3.25 -16.80 -17.14
N ARG A 310 -1.98 -17.05 -17.49
CA ARG A 310 -1.58 -18.31 -18.13
C ARG A 310 -1.82 -19.51 -17.22
N ILE A 311 -1.49 -19.41 -15.93
CA ILE A 311 -1.72 -20.50 -14.98
C ILE A 311 -3.20 -20.69 -14.66
N LEU A 312 -3.97 -19.61 -14.53
CA LEU A 312 -5.41 -19.72 -14.27
C LEU A 312 -6.19 -20.40 -15.42
N LYS A 313 -5.68 -20.33 -16.66
CA LYS A 313 -6.26 -21.01 -17.83
C LYS A 313 -5.97 -22.51 -17.88
N ASP A 314 -4.98 -22.99 -17.13
CA ASP A 314 -4.62 -24.41 -17.07
C ASP A 314 -5.21 -25.03 -15.79
N GLU A 315 -6.31 -25.77 -15.92
CA GLU A 315 -7.00 -26.41 -14.78
C GLU A 315 -6.08 -27.32 -13.96
N GLY A 316 -5.05 -27.91 -14.59
CA GLY A 316 -4.06 -28.75 -13.91
C GLY A 316 -3.07 -27.96 -13.05
N LYS A 317 -2.84 -26.69 -13.41
CA LYS A 317 -1.88 -25.79 -12.75
C LYS A 317 -2.54 -24.73 -11.87
N ALA A 318 -3.84 -24.50 -11.99
CA ALA A 318 -4.59 -23.54 -11.17
C ALA A 318 -4.41 -23.78 -9.64
N LYS A 319 -4.14 -25.02 -9.23
CA LYS A 319 -3.82 -25.39 -7.84
C LYS A 319 -2.51 -24.81 -7.31
N PHE A 320 -1.67 -24.24 -8.17
CA PHE A 320 -0.35 -23.68 -7.81
C PHE A 320 -0.32 -22.15 -7.76
N VAL A 321 -1.47 -21.49 -7.94
CA VAL A 321 -1.58 -20.02 -7.92
C VAL A 321 -1.03 -19.41 -6.64
N GLU A 322 -1.20 -20.07 -5.48
CA GLU A 322 -0.66 -19.58 -4.21
C GLU A 322 0.88 -19.53 -4.21
N LEU A 323 1.56 -20.53 -4.82
CA LEU A 323 3.02 -20.56 -4.93
C LEU A 323 3.55 -19.43 -5.83
N ILE A 324 2.80 -19.07 -6.87
CA ILE A 324 3.12 -17.91 -7.73
C ILE A 324 3.02 -16.61 -6.93
N GLY A 325 2.01 -16.51 -6.05
CA GLY A 325 1.87 -15.41 -5.10
C GLY A 325 3.12 -15.22 -4.24
N ILE A 326 3.73 -16.31 -3.76
CA ILE A 326 4.97 -16.29 -2.99
C ILE A 326 6.14 -15.73 -3.81
N ILE A 327 6.29 -16.15 -5.08
CA ILE A 327 7.32 -15.63 -5.99
C ILE A 327 7.13 -14.12 -6.18
N LYS A 328 5.89 -13.70 -6.47
CA LYS A 328 5.55 -12.28 -6.65
C LYS A 328 5.89 -11.48 -5.40
N ASP A 329 5.41 -11.89 -4.23
CA ASP A 329 5.66 -11.18 -2.98
C ASP A 329 7.15 -11.07 -2.65
N LYS A 330 7.92 -12.13 -2.90
CA LYS A 330 9.36 -12.13 -2.67
C LYS A 330 10.11 -11.25 -3.64
N ALA A 331 9.76 -11.29 -4.93
CA ALA A 331 10.32 -10.41 -5.95
C ALA A 331 10.00 -8.94 -5.64
N LEU A 332 8.74 -8.61 -5.32
CA LEU A 332 8.30 -7.27 -4.92
C LEU A 332 9.09 -6.75 -3.71
N LYS A 333 9.25 -7.58 -2.66
CA LYS A 333 10.04 -7.22 -1.48
C LYS A 333 11.50 -6.93 -1.83
N SER A 334 12.06 -7.63 -2.82
CA SER A 334 13.46 -7.48 -3.23
C SER A 334 13.69 -6.25 -4.11
N ILE A 335 12.71 -5.85 -4.93
CA ILE A 335 12.81 -4.67 -5.81
C ILE A 335 12.37 -3.36 -5.15
N GLU A 336 11.67 -3.40 -4.01
CA GLU A 336 11.16 -2.19 -3.33
C GLU A 336 12.26 -1.15 -3.07
N VAL A 337 13.40 -1.57 -2.51
CA VAL A 337 14.51 -0.67 -2.15
C VAL A 337 15.24 -0.13 -3.39
N PRO A 338 15.62 -0.96 -4.37
CA PRO A 338 16.18 -0.47 -5.63
C PRO A 338 15.26 0.51 -6.36
N ILE A 339 13.97 0.18 -6.52
CA ILE A 339 12.99 1.03 -7.20
C ILE A 339 12.85 2.38 -6.49
N ARG A 340 12.71 2.37 -5.15
CA ARG A 340 12.67 3.61 -4.36
C ARG A 340 13.89 4.50 -4.61
N SER A 341 15.07 3.87 -4.72
CA SER A 341 16.32 4.59 -4.95
C SER A 341 16.37 5.18 -6.36
N SER A 342 15.98 4.42 -7.38
CA SER A 342 15.86 4.90 -8.76
C SER A 342 14.84 6.03 -8.90
N PHE A 343 13.66 5.92 -8.29
CA PHE A 343 12.66 6.99 -8.26
C PHE A 343 13.18 8.27 -7.58
N THR A 344 13.93 8.12 -6.49
CA THR A 344 14.55 9.26 -5.82
C THR A 344 15.56 9.94 -6.76
N ASN A 345 16.38 9.17 -7.47
CA ASN A 345 17.36 9.70 -8.40
C ASN A 345 16.72 10.45 -9.58
N ILE A 346 15.70 9.88 -10.24
CA ILE A 346 15.05 10.56 -11.38
C ILE A 346 14.35 11.85 -10.94
N ALA A 347 13.67 11.84 -9.78
CA ALA A 347 12.97 13.02 -9.28
C ALA A 347 13.96 14.14 -8.92
N LEU A 348 15.07 13.79 -8.26
CA LEU A 348 16.12 14.76 -7.90
C LEU A 348 16.90 15.25 -9.14
N ASN A 349 17.17 14.40 -10.12
CA ASN A 349 17.82 14.80 -11.37
C ASN A 349 16.96 15.79 -12.14
N LYS A 350 15.64 15.54 -12.23
CA LYS A 350 14.69 16.50 -12.83
C LYS A 350 14.75 17.83 -12.09
N LEU A 351 14.67 17.82 -10.75
CA LEU A 351 14.77 19.04 -9.93
C LEU A 351 16.10 19.79 -10.10
N ASN A 352 17.20 19.07 -10.26
CA ASN A 352 18.51 19.67 -10.45
C ASN A 352 18.58 20.48 -11.76
N GLY A 353 17.84 20.04 -12.79
CA GLY A 353 17.67 20.79 -14.05
C GLY A 353 16.89 22.10 -13.93
N LEU A 354 16.20 22.36 -12.81
CA LEU A 354 15.52 23.64 -12.59
C LEU A 354 16.52 24.76 -12.27
N GLU A 355 16.68 25.68 -13.22
CA GLU A 355 17.50 26.89 -13.09
C GLU A 355 16.64 28.13 -12.78
N LEU A 356 16.80 28.66 -11.56
CA LEU A 356 16.15 29.90 -11.08
C LEU A 356 17.14 31.07 -10.90
N LYS A 357 18.34 30.95 -11.48
CA LYS A 357 19.43 31.94 -11.39
C LYS A 357 20.06 32.14 -12.77
N GLY A 358 20.62 33.31 -13.04
CA GLY A 358 21.37 33.60 -14.28
C GLY A 358 20.57 34.31 -15.39
N ALA A 359 19.70 33.60 -16.11
CA ALA A 359 18.92 34.11 -17.26
C ALA A 359 17.97 35.29 -16.95
N SER A 360 17.20 35.75 -17.96
CA SER A 360 16.17 36.79 -17.76
C SER A 360 15.07 36.29 -16.82
N HIS A 361 14.44 37.21 -16.07
CA HIS A 361 13.38 36.86 -15.10
C HIS A 361 12.21 36.13 -15.73
N ARG A 362 11.76 36.60 -16.90
CA ARG A 362 10.70 35.95 -17.66
C ARG A 362 11.08 34.52 -18.05
N GLN A 363 12.34 34.29 -18.46
CA GLN A 363 12.83 32.94 -18.74
C GLN A 363 12.82 32.07 -17.48
N HIS A 364 13.13 32.61 -16.29
CA HIS A 364 13.04 31.83 -15.04
C HIS A 364 11.61 31.40 -14.72
N VAL A 365 10.62 32.28 -14.92
CA VAL A 365 9.20 31.94 -14.73
C VAL A 365 8.75 30.91 -15.77
N GLU A 366 9.10 31.10 -17.05
CA GLU A 366 8.76 30.16 -18.12
C GLU A 366 9.41 28.78 -17.86
N ASN A 367 10.69 28.76 -17.48
CA ASN A 367 11.39 27.54 -17.07
C ASN A 367 10.71 26.85 -15.89
N LEU A 368 10.24 27.61 -14.89
CA LEU A 368 9.52 27.07 -13.74
C LEU A 368 8.20 26.44 -14.17
N ASN A 369 7.42 27.09 -15.03
CA ASN A 369 6.13 26.57 -15.51
C ASN A 369 6.31 25.30 -16.35
N THR A 370 7.25 25.28 -17.29
CA THR A 370 7.56 24.08 -18.09
C THR A 370 8.07 22.95 -17.21
N PHE A 371 8.99 23.25 -16.29
CA PHE A 371 9.49 22.30 -15.31
C PHE A 371 8.37 21.69 -14.46
N LEU A 372 7.40 22.51 -14.01
CA LEU A 372 6.28 22.04 -13.20
C LEU A 372 5.43 21.03 -13.95
N THR A 373 4.99 21.35 -15.17
CA THR A 373 4.15 20.45 -15.96
C THR A 373 4.82 19.09 -16.17
N GLU A 374 6.08 19.09 -16.59
CA GLU A 374 6.82 17.85 -16.85
C GLU A 374 7.12 17.07 -15.57
N THR A 375 7.40 17.76 -14.46
CA THR A 375 7.80 17.10 -13.22
C THR A 375 6.61 16.59 -12.43
N ILE A 376 5.46 17.26 -12.50
CA ILE A 376 4.23 16.77 -11.88
C ILE A 376 3.78 15.48 -12.58
N GLN A 377 3.79 15.45 -13.92
CA GLN A 377 3.51 14.23 -14.67
C GLN A 377 4.45 13.09 -14.26
N LEU A 378 5.76 13.36 -14.16
CA LEU A 378 6.74 12.37 -13.71
C LEU A 378 6.40 11.81 -12.31
N LEU A 379 6.04 12.68 -11.37
CA LEU A 379 5.72 12.27 -10.00
C LEU A 379 4.40 11.49 -9.94
N GLU A 380 3.40 11.87 -10.74
CA GLU A 380 2.15 11.12 -10.89
C GLU A 380 2.40 9.73 -11.48
N ASP A 381 3.22 9.63 -12.53
CA ASP A 381 3.60 8.35 -13.14
C ASP A 381 4.31 7.44 -12.12
N ILE A 382 5.20 7.99 -11.29
CA ILE A 382 5.84 7.26 -10.18
C ILE A 382 4.79 6.69 -9.23
N ILE A 383 3.80 7.50 -8.81
CA ILE A 383 2.74 7.05 -7.88
C ILE A 383 1.88 5.96 -8.53
N VAL A 384 1.43 6.19 -9.77
CA VAL A 384 0.53 5.28 -10.50
C VAL A 384 1.21 3.94 -10.76
N GLN A 385 2.43 3.95 -11.30
CA GLN A 385 3.13 2.69 -11.61
C GLN A 385 3.54 1.94 -10.33
N SER A 386 3.90 2.65 -9.25
CA SER A 386 4.10 2.00 -7.95
C SER A 386 2.82 1.36 -7.43
N THR A 387 1.68 2.03 -7.59
CA THR A 387 0.37 1.52 -7.15
C THR A 387 -0.05 0.30 -7.93
N ASN A 388 0.18 0.29 -9.25
CA ASN A 388 -0.07 -0.88 -10.10
C ASN A 388 0.79 -2.09 -9.69
N LEU A 389 2.07 -1.86 -9.39
CA LEU A 389 3.03 -2.94 -9.10
C LEU A 389 2.89 -3.50 -7.67
N PHE A 390 2.85 -2.62 -6.67
CA PHE A 390 2.88 -2.99 -5.24
C PHE A 390 1.49 -3.03 -4.59
N GLY A 391 0.46 -2.48 -5.24
CA GLY A 391 -0.88 -2.32 -4.68
C GLY A 391 -1.02 -1.10 -3.76
N GLU A 392 -2.26 -0.62 -3.59
CA GLU A 392 -2.59 0.64 -2.87
C GLU A 392 -2.00 0.75 -1.47
N GLN A 393 -1.93 -0.36 -0.73
CA GLN A 393 -1.48 -0.36 0.66
C GLN A 393 0.05 -0.29 0.81
N LYS A 394 0.80 -0.92 -0.10
CA LYS A 394 2.28 -1.06 0.00
C LYS A 394 3.04 -0.10 -0.92
N ALA A 395 2.39 0.45 -1.95
CA ALA A 395 3.02 1.34 -2.93
C ALA A 395 3.72 2.55 -2.31
N ALA A 396 3.17 3.09 -1.22
CA ALA A 396 3.78 4.21 -0.50
C ALA A 396 5.23 3.90 -0.06
N ASN A 397 5.59 2.66 0.25
CA ASN A 397 6.96 2.30 0.62
C ASN A 397 7.97 2.51 -0.52
N ALA A 398 7.50 2.43 -1.78
CA ALA A 398 8.33 2.60 -2.97
C ALA A 398 8.50 4.08 -3.36
N TYR A 399 7.42 4.87 -3.38
CA TYR A 399 7.49 6.25 -3.89
C TYR A 399 7.66 7.33 -2.82
N LYS A 400 7.23 7.10 -1.56
CA LYS A 400 7.14 8.16 -0.53
C LYS A 400 8.44 8.95 -0.37
N HIS A 401 9.56 8.24 -0.24
CA HIS A 401 10.86 8.87 -0.04
C HIS A 401 11.25 9.80 -1.19
N ALA A 402 10.99 9.38 -2.43
CA ALA A 402 11.29 10.17 -3.62
C ALA A 402 10.49 11.48 -3.64
N ILE A 403 9.18 11.40 -3.36
CA ILE A 403 8.29 12.57 -3.33
C ILE A 403 8.68 13.52 -2.19
N GLU A 404 8.85 13.02 -0.97
CA GLU A 404 9.20 13.86 0.18
C GLU A 404 10.54 14.59 -0.05
N ARG A 405 11.56 13.87 -0.54
CA ARG A 405 12.86 14.45 -0.88
C ARG A 405 12.77 15.49 -1.99
N PHE A 406 11.98 15.21 -3.02
CA PHE A 406 11.74 16.16 -4.10
C PHE A 406 11.11 17.45 -3.56
N LEU A 407 10.03 17.34 -2.78
CA LEU A 407 9.30 18.48 -2.24
C LEU A 407 10.13 19.32 -1.28
N ASP A 408 10.92 18.69 -0.41
CA ASP A 408 11.82 19.39 0.52
C ASP A 408 12.87 20.23 -0.23
N ASN A 409 13.50 19.63 -1.26
CA ASN A 409 14.51 20.31 -2.06
C ASN A 409 13.88 21.39 -2.96
N PHE A 410 12.69 21.13 -3.52
CA PHE A 410 11.99 22.10 -4.35
C PHE A 410 11.55 23.32 -3.52
N SER A 411 11.00 23.10 -2.32
CA SER A 411 10.68 24.18 -1.39
C SER A 411 11.93 25.00 -1.02
N THR A 412 13.08 24.34 -0.84
CA THR A 412 14.35 25.02 -0.54
C THR A 412 14.80 25.89 -1.71
N LYS A 413 14.72 25.39 -2.96
CA LYS A 413 15.01 26.18 -4.16
C LYS A 413 14.11 27.41 -4.26
N LEU A 414 12.79 27.25 -4.07
CA LEU A 414 11.83 28.37 -4.12
C LEU A 414 12.11 29.41 -3.03
N LYS A 415 12.42 29.00 -1.79
CA LYS A 415 12.77 29.93 -0.70
C LYS A 415 14.04 30.72 -0.98
N SER A 416 15.00 30.11 -1.69
CA SER A 416 16.26 30.76 -2.06
C SER A 416 16.12 31.71 -3.26
N TRP A 417 14.98 31.67 -3.95
CA TRP A 417 14.72 32.51 -5.12
C TRP A 417 14.22 33.89 -4.68
N GLU A 418 15.08 34.90 -4.78
CA GLU A 418 14.70 36.31 -4.57
C GLU A 418 13.95 36.88 -5.78
N TYR A 419 12.84 36.24 -6.17
CA TYR A 419 12.06 36.56 -7.38
C TYR A 419 11.58 38.01 -7.47
N TYR A 420 11.55 38.74 -6.35
CA TYR A 420 11.07 40.11 -6.25
C TYR A 420 12.19 41.16 -6.40
N LYS A 421 13.46 40.73 -6.48
CA LYS A 421 14.62 41.60 -6.70
C LYS A 421 15.24 41.35 -8.08
N SER A 422 15.74 42.41 -8.69
CA SER A 422 16.63 42.33 -9.85
C SER A 422 18.03 41.88 -9.44
N SER A 423 18.88 41.56 -10.43
CA SER A 423 20.32 41.32 -10.20
C SER A 423 21.05 42.54 -9.63
N SER A 424 20.52 43.75 -9.82
CA SER A 424 21.02 45.00 -9.22
C SER A 424 20.50 45.24 -7.79
N GLY A 425 19.69 44.33 -7.24
CA GLY A 425 19.09 44.46 -5.90
C GLY A 425 17.88 45.39 -5.83
N GLN A 426 17.45 45.97 -6.95
CA GLN A 426 16.25 46.82 -7.02
C GLN A 426 14.98 45.97 -7.02
N MET A 427 13.88 46.54 -6.53
CA MET A 427 12.57 45.88 -6.60
C MET A 427 12.13 45.75 -8.06
N ARG A 428 11.56 44.60 -8.41
CA ARG A 428 11.01 44.38 -9.75
C ARG A 428 9.70 45.12 -9.97
N SER A 429 9.29 45.20 -11.25
CA SER A 429 8.00 45.74 -11.64
C SER A 429 6.85 44.88 -11.09
N VAL A 430 5.65 45.45 -11.03
CA VAL A 430 4.45 44.69 -10.64
C VAL A 430 4.20 43.54 -11.64
N ASP A 431 4.43 43.77 -12.94
CA ASP A 431 4.25 42.78 -14.01
C ASP A 431 5.15 41.54 -13.83
N ASP A 432 6.40 41.74 -13.40
CA ASP A 432 7.33 40.65 -13.08
C ASP A 432 6.83 39.79 -11.91
N ILE A 433 6.12 40.39 -10.95
CA ILE A 433 5.58 39.70 -9.77
C ILE A 433 4.25 39.01 -10.10
N PHE A 434 3.42 39.58 -10.98
CA PHE A 434 2.19 38.94 -11.51
C PHE A 434 2.50 37.54 -12.07
N MET A 435 3.53 37.45 -12.91
CA MET A 435 3.95 36.19 -13.52
C MET A 435 4.33 35.13 -12.45
N VAL A 436 5.07 35.54 -11.41
CA VAL A 436 5.47 34.63 -10.32
C VAL A 436 4.26 34.22 -9.47
N CYS A 437 3.31 35.13 -9.25
CA CYS A 437 2.08 34.83 -8.51
C CYS A 437 1.18 33.83 -9.25
N SER A 438 1.07 33.95 -10.58
CA SER A 438 0.41 32.93 -11.40
C SER A 438 1.12 31.58 -11.28
N SER A 439 2.45 31.55 -11.46
CA SER A 439 3.25 30.32 -11.27
C SER A 439 3.09 29.71 -9.88
N SER A 440 2.98 30.51 -8.80
CA SER A 440 2.76 29.97 -7.46
C SER A 440 1.39 29.34 -7.28
N GLY A 441 0.37 29.86 -7.95
CA GLY A 441 -0.95 29.23 -8.02
C GLY A 441 -0.91 27.90 -8.77
N HIS A 442 -0.22 27.85 -9.92
CA HIS A 442 0.00 26.61 -10.67
C HIS A 442 0.70 25.54 -9.80
N ILE A 443 1.77 25.91 -9.07
CA ILE A 443 2.47 25.00 -8.13
C ILE A 443 1.49 24.40 -7.13
N VAL A 444 0.70 25.24 -6.46
CA VAL A 444 -0.17 24.77 -5.38
C VAL A 444 -1.30 23.89 -5.93
N HIS A 445 -1.89 24.27 -7.06
CA HIS A 445 -2.94 23.48 -7.70
C HIS A 445 -2.41 22.11 -8.16
N ALA A 446 -1.29 22.08 -8.88
CA ALA A 446 -0.70 20.83 -9.36
C ALA A 446 -0.28 19.89 -8.21
N LEU A 447 0.30 20.45 -7.13
CA LEU A 447 0.64 19.65 -5.95
C LEU A 447 -0.59 19.15 -5.19
N GLN A 448 -1.72 19.87 -5.22
CA GLN A 448 -2.98 19.40 -4.64
C GLN A 448 -3.56 18.22 -5.42
N GLU A 449 -3.44 18.21 -6.75
CA GLU A 449 -3.88 17.07 -7.56
C GLU A 449 -2.99 15.84 -7.32
N MET A 450 -1.67 16.01 -7.30
CA MET A 450 -0.75 14.94 -6.91
C MET A 450 -1.07 14.40 -5.51
N LYS A 451 -1.40 15.29 -4.55
CA LYS A 451 -1.80 14.89 -3.20
C LYS A 451 -3.05 14.00 -3.22
N ARG A 452 -4.03 14.28 -4.08
CA ARG A 452 -5.26 13.48 -4.23
C ARG A 452 -4.96 12.05 -4.67
N ILE A 453 -3.92 11.86 -5.49
CA ILE A 453 -3.51 10.54 -6.01
C ILE A 453 -2.58 9.82 -5.03
N ALA A 454 -1.72 10.56 -4.31
CA ALA A 454 -0.74 9.99 -3.39
C ALA A 454 -1.31 9.61 -2.02
N GLU A 455 -2.26 10.38 -1.48
CA GLU A 455 -2.75 10.15 -0.11
C GLU A 455 -3.65 8.92 -0.01
N ASN A 456 -3.41 8.12 1.03
CA ASN A 456 -4.23 6.99 1.43
C ASN A 456 -4.28 6.94 2.97
N ASP A 457 -4.85 5.88 3.54
CA ASP A 457 -4.95 5.75 5.00
C ASP A 457 -3.59 5.74 5.71
N SER A 458 -2.51 5.34 5.03
CA SER A 458 -1.16 5.18 5.59
C SER A 458 -0.19 6.31 5.26
N TYR A 459 -0.52 7.22 4.33
CA TYR A 459 0.37 8.28 3.86
C TYR A 459 -0.34 9.62 3.65
N LYS A 460 0.25 10.69 4.21
CA LYS A 460 -0.23 12.08 4.08
C LYS A 460 0.88 13.01 3.61
N LEU A 461 0.59 13.83 2.60
CA LEU A 461 1.56 14.70 1.95
C LEU A 461 1.54 16.12 2.55
N ASN A 462 2.72 16.62 2.93
CA ASN A 462 2.87 17.96 3.52
C ASN A 462 3.10 19.05 2.48
N LEU A 463 2.03 19.76 2.10
CA LEU A 463 2.10 20.89 1.16
C LEU A 463 2.24 22.27 1.82
N LYS A 464 2.36 22.35 3.16
CA LYS A 464 2.45 23.62 3.88
C LYS A 464 3.53 24.57 3.34
N PRO A 465 4.75 24.12 2.99
CA PRO A 465 5.78 25.04 2.49
C PRO A 465 5.39 25.76 1.20
N PHE A 466 4.66 25.09 0.30
CA PHE A 466 4.22 25.66 -0.97
C PHE A 466 3.04 26.61 -0.80
N THR A 467 2.08 26.26 0.08
CA THR A 467 1.00 27.20 0.44
C THR A 467 1.54 28.48 1.06
N ARG A 468 2.59 28.39 1.90
CA ARG A 468 3.27 29.56 2.47
C ARG A 468 3.99 30.39 1.41
N PHE A 469 4.69 29.74 0.49
CA PHE A 469 5.34 30.43 -0.64
C PHE A 469 4.31 31.19 -1.49
N ASN A 470 3.18 30.54 -1.82
CA ASN A 470 2.10 31.17 -2.56
C ASN A 470 1.48 32.37 -1.81
N THR A 471 1.20 32.24 -0.51
CA THR A 471 0.75 33.39 0.31
C THR A 471 1.75 34.54 0.29
N GLN A 472 3.05 34.24 0.32
CA GLN A 472 4.09 35.27 0.22
C GLN A 472 4.08 35.96 -1.15
N CYS A 473 3.87 35.23 -2.25
CA CYS A 473 3.74 35.82 -3.59
C CYS A 473 2.51 36.75 -3.68
N CYS A 474 1.34 36.31 -3.18
CA CYS A 474 0.12 37.11 -3.13
C CYS A 474 0.31 38.38 -2.29
N ASP A 475 0.86 38.28 -1.08
CA ASP A 475 1.14 39.46 -0.25
C ASP A 475 2.14 40.42 -0.92
N ARG A 476 3.14 39.86 -1.62
CA ARG A 476 4.17 40.66 -2.30
C ARG A 476 3.60 41.46 -3.44
N ILE A 477 2.68 40.90 -4.23
CA ILE A 477 2.08 41.62 -5.35
C ILE A 477 1.14 42.72 -4.87
N LEU A 478 0.36 42.48 -3.82
CA LEU A 478 -0.50 43.51 -3.21
C LEU A 478 0.35 44.68 -2.67
N LYS A 479 1.44 44.35 -1.97
CA LYS A 479 2.37 45.35 -1.46
C LYS A 479 3.03 46.15 -2.58
N ARG A 480 3.59 45.47 -3.60
CA ARG A 480 4.28 46.16 -4.71
C ARG A 480 3.31 46.98 -5.56
N GLY A 481 2.09 46.50 -5.75
CA GLY A 481 1.01 47.24 -6.40
C GLY A 481 0.75 48.57 -5.70
N ALA A 482 0.53 48.54 -4.38
CA ALA A 482 0.36 49.77 -3.60
C ALA A 482 1.61 50.68 -3.63
N GLU A 483 2.81 50.12 -3.46
CA GLU A 483 4.08 50.88 -3.55
C GLU A 483 4.22 51.59 -4.91
N SER A 484 3.84 50.94 -6.01
CA SER A 484 3.96 51.53 -7.36
C SER A 484 3.09 52.77 -7.58
N VAL A 485 1.96 52.87 -6.87
CA VAL A 485 1.08 54.04 -6.88
C VAL A 485 1.63 55.14 -5.96
N VAL A 486 2.15 54.74 -4.79
CA VAL A 486 2.52 55.65 -3.70
C VAL A 486 3.93 56.25 -3.86
N GLU A 487 4.85 55.60 -4.57
CA GLU A 487 6.24 56.07 -4.75
C GLU A 487 6.30 57.53 -5.25
N ARG A 488 5.53 57.85 -6.30
CA ARG A 488 5.44 59.22 -6.84
C ARG A 488 4.73 60.18 -5.87
N MET A 489 3.69 59.71 -5.21
CA MET A 489 2.93 60.48 -4.22
C MET A 489 3.82 60.91 -3.05
N LYS A 490 4.67 60.01 -2.53
CA LYS A 490 5.58 60.30 -1.40
C LYS A 490 6.56 61.42 -1.71
N GLU A 491 7.21 61.35 -2.88
CA GLU A 491 8.17 62.37 -3.30
C GLU A 491 7.50 63.73 -3.51
N SER A 492 6.35 63.77 -4.18
CA SER A 492 5.62 65.01 -4.44
C SER A 492 5.04 65.65 -3.17
N VAL A 493 4.44 64.87 -2.27
CA VAL A 493 3.92 65.39 -0.98
C VAL A 493 5.05 65.97 -0.12
N GLN A 494 6.23 65.34 -0.13
CA GLN A 494 7.40 65.90 0.56
C GLN A 494 7.95 67.17 -0.12
N SER A 495 7.90 67.26 -1.45
CA SER A 495 8.26 68.50 -2.18
C SER A 495 7.34 69.65 -1.79
N ILE A 496 6.02 69.43 -1.84
CA ILE A 496 5.01 70.45 -1.48
C ILE A 496 5.21 70.94 -0.03
N LYS A 497 5.55 70.04 0.89
CA LYS A 497 5.85 70.43 2.28
C LYS A 497 7.13 71.26 2.43
N ARG A 498 8.10 71.10 1.52
CA ARG A 498 9.39 71.80 1.53
C ARG A 498 9.35 73.10 0.73
N GLU A 499 8.43 73.24 -0.22
CA GLU A 499 8.24 74.45 -0.99
C GLU A 499 7.79 75.60 -0.08
N GLU A 500 8.62 76.64 -0.03
CA GLU A 500 8.26 77.92 0.60
C GLU A 500 7.50 78.78 -0.41
N THR A 501 6.24 78.44 -0.69
CA THR A 501 5.36 79.36 -1.41
C THR A 501 4.85 80.42 -0.43
N ASP A 502 5.41 81.62 -0.56
CA ASP A 502 5.00 82.82 0.15
C ASP A 502 3.75 83.43 -0.53
N ASP A 503 2.62 82.71 -0.51
CA ASP A 503 1.44 83.10 -1.30
C ASP A 503 0.37 83.80 -0.47
N THR A 504 0.55 85.12 -0.34
CA THR A 504 -0.53 86.06 0.02
C THR A 504 -1.72 86.02 -0.96
N HIS A 505 -1.57 85.40 -2.15
CA HIS A 505 -2.58 85.33 -3.21
C HIS A 505 -3.46 84.05 -3.21
N THR A 506 -3.06 82.96 -2.53
CA THR A 506 -3.88 81.73 -2.44
C THR A 506 -4.84 81.72 -1.23
N ARG A 507 -4.70 82.68 -0.31
CA ARG A 507 -5.63 82.86 0.82
C ARG A 507 -7.04 83.24 0.38
N SER A 508 -7.19 84.02 -0.71
CA SER A 508 -8.47 84.58 -1.16
C SER A 508 -9.24 83.73 -2.18
N LEU A 509 -8.64 82.65 -2.70
CA LEU A 509 -9.33 81.80 -3.66
C LEU A 509 -10.22 80.77 -2.93
N PRO A 510 -11.47 80.62 -3.36
CA PRO A 510 -12.37 79.61 -2.84
C PRO A 510 -11.94 78.21 -3.27
N LEU A 511 -12.28 77.19 -2.47
CA LEU A 511 -11.87 75.79 -2.68
C LEU A 511 -12.19 75.24 -4.07
N PHE A 512 -13.26 75.70 -4.72
CA PHE A 512 -13.63 75.30 -6.08
C PHE A 512 -12.67 75.79 -7.17
N SER A 513 -11.75 76.71 -6.85
CA SER A 513 -10.73 77.21 -7.78
C SER A 513 -9.39 76.45 -7.68
N ILE A 514 -9.28 75.46 -6.79
CA ILE A 514 -8.08 74.66 -6.56
C ILE A 514 -8.30 73.28 -7.16
N SER A 515 -7.52 72.92 -8.18
CA SER A 515 -7.55 71.59 -8.78
C SER A 515 -6.75 70.59 -7.93
N PRO A 516 -7.09 69.29 -7.99
CA PRO A 516 -6.24 68.23 -7.42
C PRO A 516 -4.83 68.33 -7.99
N HIS A 517 -3.82 68.09 -7.14
CA HIS A 517 -2.44 68.17 -7.56
C HIS A 517 -2.09 67.02 -8.52
N GLU A 518 -1.15 67.24 -9.44
CA GLU A 518 -0.73 66.29 -10.47
C GLU A 518 -0.37 64.89 -9.92
N TYR A 519 0.29 64.80 -8.76
CA TYR A 519 0.64 63.52 -8.15
C TYR A 519 -0.60 62.71 -7.75
N MET A 520 -1.70 63.39 -7.39
CA MET A 520 -2.94 62.77 -6.98
C MET A 520 -3.76 62.30 -8.18
N THR A 521 -3.81 63.11 -9.25
CA THR A 521 -4.42 62.67 -10.52
C THR A 521 -3.67 61.49 -11.13
N ASN A 522 -2.33 61.49 -11.05
CA ASN A 522 -1.50 60.37 -11.50
C ASN A 522 -1.75 59.12 -10.65
N ALA A 523 -1.85 59.24 -9.32
CA ALA A 523 -2.15 58.11 -8.44
C ALA A 523 -3.50 57.45 -8.74
N ALA A 524 -4.54 58.24 -9.03
CA ALA A 524 -5.84 57.70 -9.44
C ALA A 524 -5.77 56.97 -10.80
N GLN A 525 -5.03 57.52 -11.78
CA GLN A 525 -4.80 56.84 -13.05
C GLN A 525 -3.99 55.55 -12.88
N ASP A 526 -2.96 55.56 -12.02
CA ASP A 526 -2.15 54.39 -11.72
C ASP A 526 -2.97 53.29 -11.04
N LEU A 527 -3.87 53.65 -10.12
CA LEU A 527 -4.81 52.71 -9.50
C LEU A 527 -5.74 52.08 -10.54
N LEU A 528 -6.32 52.89 -11.43
CA LEU A 528 -7.17 52.39 -12.51
C LEU A 528 -6.41 51.44 -13.43
N HIS A 529 -5.19 51.80 -13.84
CA HIS A 529 -4.33 50.95 -14.65
C HIS A 529 -3.94 49.66 -13.92
N LEU A 530 -3.64 49.73 -12.62
CA LEU A 530 -3.30 48.57 -11.81
C LEU A 530 -4.49 47.62 -11.67
N PHE A 531 -5.69 48.13 -11.39
CA PHE A 531 -6.89 47.29 -11.28
C PHE A 531 -7.28 46.68 -12.62
N HIS A 532 -7.14 47.41 -13.72
CA HIS A 532 -7.33 46.81 -15.04
C HIS A 532 -6.30 45.70 -15.33
N LYS A 533 -5.05 45.83 -14.87
CA LYS A 533 -4.07 44.74 -14.94
C LYS A 533 -4.49 43.55 -14.08
N PHE A 534 -4.98 43.77 -12.86
CA PHE A 534 -5.52 42.66 -12.06
C PHE A 534 -6.67 41.97 -12.80
N GLU A 535 -7.63 42.70 -13.37
CA GLU A 535 -8.71 42.12 -14.18
C GLU A 535 -8.17 41.28 -15.35
N GLN A 536 -7.13 41.73 -16.04
CA GLN A 536 -6.49 40.97 -17.12
C GLN A 536 -5.85 39.68 -16.61
N PHE A 537 -5.14 39.71 -15.47
CA PHE A 537 -4.54 38.51 -14.87
C PHE A 537 -5.59 37.58 -14.23
N PHE A 538 -6.78 38.07 -13.92
CA PHE A 538 -7.91 37.24 -13.50
C PHE A 538 -8.50 36.39 -14.64
N LEU A 539 -8.04 36.56 -15.89
CA LEU A 539 -8.31 35.61 -16.97
C LEU A 539 -7.44 34.34 -16.88
N ASP A 540 -6.41 34.34 -16.04
CA ASP A 540 -5.56 33.18 -15.78
C ASP A 540 -6.03 32.43 -14.53
N ASP A 541 -6.52 31.20 -14.73
CA ASP A 541 -6.99 30.32 -13.66
C ASP A 541 -5.93 30.08 -12.58
N ASN A 542 -4.64 30.06 -12.95
CA ASN A 542 -3.56 29.88 -11.98
C ASN A 542 -3.46 31.08 -11.03
N PHE A 543 -3.67 32.29 -11.55
CA PHE A 543 -3.67 33.50 -10.74
C PHE A 543 -4.85 33.54 -9.77
N ILE A 544 -6.04 33.14 -10.22
CA ILE A 544 -7.22 32.98 -9.35
C ILE A 544 -6.93 31.94 -8.25
N ASN A 545 -6.40 30.78 -8.63
CA ASN A 545 -6.05 29.69 -7.71
C ASN A 545 -5.04 30.13 -6.65
N ALA A 546 -4.06 30.97 -7.02
CA ALA A 546 -3.09 31.53 -6.09
C ALA A 546 -3.80 32.28 -4.95
N PHE A 547 -4.70 33.20 -5.29
CA PHE A 547 -5.43 33.98 -4.29
C PHE A 547 -6.47 33.16 -3.52
N HIS A 548 -7.14 32.22 -4.18
CA HIS A 548 -8.08 31.31 -3.53
C HIS A 548 -7.41 30.56 -2.37
N VAL A 549 -6.20 30.02 -2.61
CA VAL A 549 -5.45 29.32 -1.57
C VAL A 549 -4.87 30.28 -0.52
N ALA A 550 -4.38 31.44 -0.92
CA ALA A 550 -3.79 32.41 0.00
C ALA A 550 -4.81 32.95 1.02
N LEU A 551 -6.04 33.25 0.56
CA LEU A 551 -7.09 33.85 1.38
C LEU A 551 -7.80 32.84 2.29
N LYS A 552 -7.62 31.53 2.05
CA LYS A 552 -8.21 30.42 2.84
C LYS A 552 -9.73 30.53 3.03
N LYS A 553 -10.41 31.25 2.15
CA LYS A 553 -11.87 31.43 2.15
C LYS A 553 -12.41 30.89 0.83
N LYS A 554 -13.56 30.22 0.89
CA LYS A 554 -14.33 29.89 -0.30
C LYS A 554 -14.96 31.18 -0.81
N MET A 555 -14.22 31.90 -1.65
CA MET A 555 -14.68 33.11 -2.33
C MET A 555 -14.67 32.85 -3.83
N GLU A 556 -15.70 33.35 -4.51
CA GLU A 556 -15.76 33.34 -5.97
C GLU A 556 -14.81 34.39 -6.56
N GLY A 557 -14.49 34.28 -7.86
CA GLY A 557 -13.50 35.14 -8.53
C GLY A 557 -13.75 36.64 -8.32
N ASP A 558 -15.00 37.09 -8.45
CA ASP A 558 -15.37 38.50 -8.26
C ASP A 558 -15.18 38.97 -6.80
N GLU A 559 -15.40 38.10 -5.82
CA GLU A 559 -15.18 38.41 -4.40
C GLU A 559 -13.68 38.51 -4.08
N ILE A 560 -12.86 37.66 -4.70
CA ILE A 560 -11.40 37.72 -4.59
C ILE A 560 -10.90 39.05 -5.18
N LEU A 561 -11.38 39.43 -6.36
CA LEU A 561 -10.98 40.69 -7.00
C LEU A 561 -11.37 41.90 -6.13
N LYS A 562 -12.59 41.93 -5.57
CA LYS A 562 -13.00 42.96 -4.62
C LYS A 562 -12.11 43.01 -3.39
N SER A 563 -11.72 41.86 -2.85
CA SER A 563 -10.80 41.80 -1.70
C SER A 563 -9.41 42.33 -2.03
N ILE A 564 -8.91 42.09 -3.25
CA ILE A 564 -7.62 42.60 -3.73
C ILE A 564 -7.67 44.12 -3.89
N ILE A 565 -8.72 44.63 -4.55
CA ILE A 565 -8.97 46.07 -4.71
C ILE A 565 -9.02 46.73 -3.34
N ALA A 566 -9.72 46.12 -2.37
CA ALA A 566 -9.82 46.63 -1.02
C ALA A 566 -8.48 46.67 -0.26
N ASP A 567 -7.64 45.63 -0.37
CA ASP A 567 -6.33 45.62 0.31
C ASP A 567 -5.35 46.64 -0.30
N ILE A 568 -5.28 46.72 -1.63
CA ILE A 568 -4.43 47.72 -2.31
C ILE A 568 -4.90 49.13 -1.96
N SER A 569 -6.20 49.40 -2.06
CA SER A 569 -6.78 50.71 -1.74
C SER A 569 -6.51 51.10 -0.28
N ALA A 570 -6.71 50.18 0.66
CA ALA A 570 -6.42 50.42 2.07
C ALA A 570 -4.95 50.77 2.31
N ARG A 571 -4.01 50.08 1.65
CA ARG A 571 -2.57 50.38 1.74
C ARG A 571 -2.21 51.74 1.16
N VAL A 572 -2.80 52.11 0.02
CA VAL A 572 -2.60 53.43 -0.60
C VAL A 572 -3.14 54.54 0.32
N VAL A 573 -4.33 54.36 0.90
CA VAL A 573 -4.91 55.30 1.87
C VAL A 573 -4.03 55.45 3.10
N ALA A 574 -3.60 54.34 3.71
CA ALA A 574 -2.75 54.35 4.89
C ALA A 574 -1.43 55.10 4.63
N GLU A 575 -0.79 54.81 3.50
CA GLU A 575 0.47 55.45 3.10
C GLU A 575 0.29 56.94 2.76
N PHE A 576 -0.82 57.33 2.12
CA PHE A 576 -1.12 58.74 1.88
C PHE A 576 -1.28 59.51 3.20
N ILE A 577 -2.08 58.99 4.13
CA ILE A 577 -2.30 59.60 5.45
C ILE A 577 -0.99 59.70 6.23
N GLU A 578 -0.17 58.64 6.23
CA GLU A 578 1.14 58.64 6.87
C GLU A 578 2.08 59.69 6.26
N THR A 579 2.10 59.79 4.93
CA THR A 579 2.93 60.75 4.20
C THR A 579 2.49 62.20 4.47
N VAL A 580 1.19 62.45 4.57
CA VAL A 580 0.63 63.77 4.96
C VAL A 580 0.92 64.09 6.43
N GLY A 581 0.99 63.10 7.31
CA GLY A 581 1.38 63.27 8.71
C GLY A 581 0.38 64.10 9.53
N ASP A 582 0.86 64.79 10.57
CA ASP A 582 -0.01 65.59 11.45
C ASP A 582 -0.52 66.86 10.74
N VAL A 583 -1.79 66.83 10.38
CA VAL A 583 -2.50 67.90 9.67
C VAL A 583 -2.45 69.22 10.43
N ASN A 584 -2.41 69.20 11.77
CA ASN A 584 -2.41 70.42 12.59
C ASN A 584 -1.14 71.26 12.39
N THR A 585 -0.04 70.63 11.97
CA THR A 585 1.24 71.28 11.70
C THR A 585 1.33 71.92 10.31
N LEU A 586 0.32 71.71 9.47
CA LEU A 586 0.31 72.20 8.09
C LEU A 586 -0.01 73.69 7.99
N ARG A 587 0.62 74.35 7.01
CA ARG A 587 0.26 75.70 6.57
C ARG A 587 -1.14 75.71 5.95
N HIS A 588 -1.83 76.85 6.00
CA HIS A 588 -3.21 76.97 5.50
C HIS A 588 -3.33 76.65 3.99
N SER A 589 -2.38 77.11 3.18
CA SER A 589 -2.31 76.80 1.74
C SER A 589 -2.17 75.30 1.49
N HIS A 590 -1.30 74.61 2.25
CA HIS A 590 -1.10 73.16 2.13
C HIS A 590 -2.32 72.39 2.64
N ALA A 591 -2.96 72.83 3.72
CA ALA A 591 -4.20 72.22 4.22
C ALA A 591 -5.35 72.33 3.20
N LYS A 592 -5.48 73.47 2.50
CA LYS A 592 -6.42 73.62 1.37
C LYS A 592 -6.12 72.63 0.24
N GLN A 593 -4.86 72.50 -0.19
CA GLN A 593 -4.48 71.57 -1.25
C GLN A 593 -4.73 70.11 -0.85
N PHE A 594 -4.30 69.68 0.33
CA PHE A 594 -4.51 68.32 0.80
C PHE A 594 -5.99 68.00 1.05
N LEU A 595 -6.83 68.99 1.37
CA LEU A 595 -8.29 68.80 1.44
C LEU A 595 -8.88 68.45 0.07
N VAL A 596 -8.48 69.16 -0.98
CA VAL A 596 -8.88 68.87 -2.37
C VAL A 596 -8.36 67.50 -2.79
N ASP A 597 -7.08 67.21 -2.54
CA ASP A 597 -6.46 65.93 -2.89
C ASP A 597 -7.10 64.74 -2.14
N THR A 598 -7.45 64.91 -0.86
CA THR A 598 -8.15 63.89 -0.05
C THR A 598 -9.56 63.64 -0.58
N THR A 599 -10.29 64.70 -0.96
CA THR A 599 -11.64 64.59 -1.51
C THR A 599 -11.60 63.87 -2.86
N PHE A 600 -10.66 64.24 -3.73
CA PHE A 600 -10.47 63.60 -5.03
C PHE A 600 -10.10 62.12 -4.90
N LEU A 601 -9.18 61.77 -4.00
CA LEU A 601 -8.81 60.37 -3.77
C LEU A 601 -10.00 59.55 -3.26
N LYS A 602 -10.82 60.13 -2.38
CA LYS A 602 -12.04 59.51 -1.86
C LYS A 602 -13.03 59.20 -2.98
N ASP A 603 -13.27 60.17 -3.87
CA ASP A 603 -14.18 60.00 -5.01
C ASP A 603 -13.63 58.97 -6.01
N ALA A 604 -12.32 59.03 -6.31
CA ALA A 604 -11.66 58.06 -7.19
C ALA A 604 -11.74 56.63 -6.65
N LEU A 605 -11.52 56.43 -5.35
CA LEU A 605 -11.63 55.10 -4.73
C LEU A 605 -13.07 54.58 -4.68
N PHE A 606 -14.05 55.47 -4.48
CA PHE A 606 -15.46 55.13 -4.55
C PHE A 606 -15.83 54.62 -5.96
N ASP A 607 -15.38 55.31 -7.01
CA ASP A 607 -15.58 54.89 -8.41
C ASP A 607 -14.91 53.54 -8.72
N LEU A 608 -13.78 53.25 -8.07
CA LEU A 608 -13.07 51.97 -8.16
C LEU A 608 -13.66 50.87 -7.25
N ARG A 609 -14.86 51.08 -6.69
CA ARG A 609 -15.61 50.11 -5.87
C ARG A 609 -14.96 49.78 -4.52
N TYR A 610 -14.22 50.73 -3.95
CA TYR A 610 -13.71 50.62 -2.59
C TYR A 610 -14.67 51.30 -1.59
N ASP A 611 -15.31 50.48 -0.76
CA ASP A 611 -16.38 50.97 0.13
C ASP A 611 -15.88 51.47 1.51
N ASN A 612 -14.64 51.16 1.91
CA ASN A 612 -14.12 51.50 3.24
C ASN A 612 -13.38 52.84 3.26
N LEU A 613 -14.13 53.94 3.24
CA LEU A 613 -13.60 55.30 3.18
C LEU A 613 -13.51 56.00 4.55
N GLU A 614 -13.63 55.26 5.66
CA GLU A 614 -13.75 55.84 7.01
C GLU A 614 -12.52 56.66 7.41
N GLU A 615 -11.30 56.16 7.13
CA GLU A 615 -10.06 56.85 7.46
C GLU A 615 -9.85 58.13 6.64
N LEU A 616 -10.16 58.09 5.34
CA LEU A 616 -10.14 59.28 4.48
C LEU A 616 -11.19 60.31 4.92
N THR A 617 -12.38 59.86 5.31
CA THR A 617 -13.46 60.75 5.78
C THR A 617 -13.04 61.46 7.07
N LYS A 618 -12.42 60.75 8.02
CA LYS A 618 -11.87 61.35 9.25
C LYS A 618 -10.76 62.37 8.94
N GLN A 619 -9.91 62.09 7.96
CA GLN A 619 -8.84 63.00 7.56
C GLN A 619 -9.39 64.26 6.87
N GLU A 620 -10.40 64.10 6.00
CA GLU A 620 -11.14 65.19 5.36
C GLU A 620 -11.79 66.11 6.39
N GLU A 621 -12.46 65.56 7.40
CA GLU A 621 -13.07 66.36 8.49
C GLU A 621 -12.02 67.17 9.29
N LYS A 622 -10.84 66.59 9.56
CA LYS A 622 -9.74 67.30 10.23
C LYS A 622 -9.21 68.43 9.37
N LEU A 623 -9.01 68.18 8.07
CA LEU A 623 -8.56 69.18 7.10
C LEU A 623 -9.58 70.32 6.94
N LYS A 624 -10.88 70.01 6.86
CA LYS A 624 -11.96 71.02 6.80
C LYS A 624 -11.93 71.97 8.00
N LYS A 625 -11.84 71.44 9.23
CA LYS A 625 -11.75 72.25 10.44
C LYS A 625 -10.57 73.23 10.39
N ILE A 626 -9.40 72.79 9.95
CA ILE A 626 -8.20 73.64 9.86
C ILE A 626 -8.33 74.73 8.78
N VAL A 627 -9.02 74.43 7.67
CA VAL A 627 -9.25 75.38 6.59
C VAL A 627 -10.33 76.40 6.96
N ASP A 628 -11.33 76.00 7.75
CA ASP A 628 -12.42 76.86 8.22
C ASP A 628 -12.03 77.71 9.45
N ASP A 629 -11.13 77.22 10.31
CA ASP A 629 -10.67 77.90 11.55
C ASP A 629 -9.54 78.94 11.32
N LYS A 630 -8.84 78.88 10.19
CA LYS A 630 -7.72 79.77 9.81
C LYS A 630 -8.08 80.62 8.59
#